data_AF-A0A1K2H4B2-F1
#
_entry.id   AF-A0A1K2H4B2-F1
#
_cell.length_a   1.000
_cell.length_b   1.000
_cell.length_c   1.000
_cell.angle_alpha   90.00
_cell.angle_beta   90.00
_cell.angle_gamma   90.00
#
_symmetry.space_group_name_H-M   'P 1'
#
loop_
_entity.id
_entity.type
_entity.pdbx_description
1 polymer ?
#
loop_
_entity_poly.entity_id
_entity_poly.type
_entity_poly.pdbx_seq_one_letter_code
_entity_poly.pdbx_strand_id
1 'polypeptide(L)'
;MTSDLMNIPGIGVKMSNHLIKAGFPTIASLRGHSPEEIYAADCLAQGLGEGELDRCVLYTYRLAVTYANHDGELPADKQNWWDWKD
;
A
#
# COMPACT_ATOMS: atom_id res chain seq x y z
N MET A 1 19.35 1.70 3.63
CA MET A 1 18.93 0.94 2.43
C MET A 1 17.55 1.41 2.04
N THR A 2 17.32 1.69 0.76
CA THR A 2 16.02 2.09 0.22
C THR A 2 15.20 0.82 0.05
N SER A 3 14.04 0.70 0.70
CA SER A 3 13.11 -0.43 0.51
C SER A 3 12.60 -0.45 -0.94
N ASP A 4 12.44 -1.65 -1.51
CA ASP A 4 11.85 -1.89 -2.84
C ASP A 4 10.42 -1.36 -2.96
N LEU A 5 9.69 -1.25 -1.85
CA LEU A 5 8.38 -0.60 -1.77
C LEU A 5 8.37 0.82 -2.34
N MET A 6 9.50 1.55 -2.28
CA MET A 6 9.61 2.89 -2.85
C MET A 6 9.67 2.90 -4.40
N ASN A 7 9.72 1.75 -5.05
CA ASN A 7 9.53 1.63 -6.50
C ASN A 7 8.04 1.76 -6.89
N ILE A 8 7.12 1.57 -5.93
CA ILE A 8 5.68 1.71 -6.15
C ILE A 8 5.34 3.20 -6.29
N PRO A 9 4.64 3.62 -7.36
CA PRO A 9 4.19 5.00 -7.52
C PRO A 9 3.37 5.48 -6.31
N GLY A 10 3.73 6.64 -5.76
CA GLY A 10 3.05 7.21 -4.59
C GLY A 10 3.53 6.68 -3.22
N ILE A 11 4.44 5.70 -3.17
CA ILE A 11 5.03 5.22 -1.92
C ILE A 11 6.38 5.90 -1.66
N GLY A 12 6.38 6.88 -0.75
CA GLY A 12 7.59 7.44 -0.17
C GLY A 12 8.02 6.74 1.13
N VAL A 13 9.10 7.22 1.75
CA VAL A 13 9.68 6.69 3.00
C VAL A 13 8.66 6.50 4.12
N LYS A 14 7.68 7.41 4.24
CA LYS A 14 6.62 7.28 5.26
C LYS A 14 5.76 6.04 4.99
N MET A 15 5.23 5.92 3.78
CA MET A 15 4.33 4.80 3.42
C MET A 15 5.05 3.46 3.40
N SER A 16 6.32 3.41 2.99
CA SER A 16 7.11 2.17 3.08
C SER A 16 7.29 1.73 4.53
N ASN A 17 7.54 2.65 5.46
CA ASN A 17 7.63 2.33 6.89
C ASN A 17 6.30 1.83 7.47
N HIS A 18 5.17 2.35 7.01
CA HIS A 18 3.85 1.86 7.41
C HIS A 18 3.67 0.39 6.98
N LEU A 19 3.92 0.09 5.70
CA LEU A 19 3.84 -1.28 5.17
C LEU A 19 4.77 -2.25 5.90
N ILE A 20 6.03 -1.86 6.15
CA ILE A 20 6.99 -2.68 6.89
C ILE A 20 6.46 -2.99 8.30
N LYS A 21 5.93 -2.00 9.03
CA LYS A 21 5.37 -2.19 10.37
C LYS A 21 4.10 -3.03 10.37
N ALA A 22 3.29 -2.92 9.31
CA ALA A 22 2.09 -3.72 9.09
C ALA A 22 2.39 -5.19 8.70
N GLY A 23 3.66 -5.57 8.54
CA GLY A 23 4.07 -6.94 8.22
C GLY A 23 4.35 -7.19 6.72
N PHE A 24 4.39 -6.12 5.91
CA PHE A 24 4.59 -6.18 4.46
C PHE A 24 5.91 -5.49 4.06
N PRO A 25 7.08 -6.11 4.31
CA PRO A 25 8.36 -5.43 4.13
C PRO A 25 8.85 -5.31 2.67
N THR A 26 8.14 -5.91 1.71
CA THR A 26 8.56 -5.99 0.29
C THR A 26 7.38 -5.91 -0.66
N ILE A 27 7.62 -5.61 -1.95
CA ILE A 27 6.57 -5.67 -2.98
C ILE A 27 5.97 -7.08 -3.03
N ALA A 28 6.81 -8.11 -2.94
CA ALA A 28 6.38 -9.51 -2.97
C ALA A 28 5.41 -9.86 -1.82
N SER A 29 5.61 -9.28 -0.64
CA SER A 29 4.70 -9.52 0.50
C SER A 29 3.30 -8.91 0.31
N LEU A 30 3.10 -7.96 -0.60
CA LEU A 30 1.78 -7.39 -0.90
C LEU A 30 0.96 -8.27 -1.85
N ARG A 31 1.61 -9.21 -2.56
CA ARG A 31 0.98 -10.00 -3.62
C ARG A 31 -0.09 -10.94 -3.03
N GLY A 32 -1.26 -10.97 -3.66
CA GLY A 32 -2.37 -11.82 -3.26
C GLY A 32 -3.14 -11.35 -2.02
N HIS A 33 -2.70 -10.29 -1.34
CA HIS A 33 -3.44 -9.66 -0.25
C HIS A 33 -4.48 -8.67 -0.79
N SER A 34 -5.55 -8.48 -0.03
CA SER A 34 -6.48 -7.38 -0.28
C SER A 34 -5.93 -6.05 0.27
N PRO A 35 -6.21 -4.92 -0.40
CA PRO A 35 -5.88 -3.59 0.13
C PRO A 35 -6.48 -3.33 1.52
N GLU A 36 -7.67 -3.87 1.79
CA GLU A 36 -8.39 -3.74 3.05
C GLU A 36 -7.67 -4.47 4.19
N GLU A 37 -7.13 -5.67 3.96
CA GLU A 37 -6.32 -6.40 4.95
C GLU A 37 -5.05 -5.61 5.31
N ILE A 38 -4.37 -5.05 4.31
CA ILE A 38 -3.16 -4.24 4.52
C ILE A 38 -3.50 -2.97 5.30
N TYR A 39 -4.62 -2.33 4.97
CA TYR A 39 -5.10 -1.15 5.66
C TYR A 39 -5.43 -1.45 7.13
N ALA A 40 -6.14 -2.55 7.41
CA ALA A 40 -6.44 -2.98 8.76
C ALA A 40 -5.16 -3.28 9.56
N ALA A 41 -4.18 -3.95 8.93
CA ALA A 41 -2.89 -4.22 9.54
C ALA A 41 -2.10 -2.92 9.83
N ASP A 42 -2.14 -1.90 8.96
CA ASP A 42 -1.51 -0.60 9.22
C ASP A 42 -2.18 0.15 10.38
N CYS A 43 -3.53 0.11 10.46
CA CYS A 43 -4.25 0.68 11.61
C CYS A 43 -3.75 0.04 12.92
N LEU A 44 -3.73 -1.28 12.98
CA LEU A 44 -3.29 -2.03 14.17
C LEU A 44 -1.80 -1.77 14.49
N ALA A 45 -0.94 -1.70 13.49
CA ALA A 45 0.49 -1.41 13.66
C ALA A 45 0.77 0.01 14.19
N GLN A 46 -0.16 0.94 13.97
CA GLN A 46 -0.12 2.29 14.51
C GLN A 46 -0.80 2.42 15.89
N GLY A 47 -1.36 1.33 16.43
CA GLY A 47 -2.09 1.33 17.70
C GLY A 47 -3.48 1.94 17.58
N LEU A 48 -4.05 1.98 16.38
CA LEU A 48 -5.37 2.50 16.07
C LEU A 48 -6.38 1.36 15.92
N GLY A 49 -7.67 1.69 16.06
CA GLY A 49 -8.77 0.83 15.66
C GLY A 49 -8.85 0.66 14.14
N GLU A 50 -9.47 -0.44 13.69
CA GLU A 50 -9.72 -0.66 12.27
C GLU A 50 -10.60 0.47 11.70
N GLY A 51 -10.17 1.11 10.61
CA GLY A 51 -10.92 2.21 9.98
C GLY A 51 -10.55 3.61 10.47
N GLU A 52 -9.60 3.76 11.39
CA GLU A 52 -9.24 5.06 11.96
C GLU A 52 -8.20 5.85 11.13
N LEU A 53 -7.52 5.22 10.17
CA LEU A 53 -6.63 5.92 9.24
C LEU A 53 -7.42 6.65 8.15
N ASP A 54 -6.87 7.74 7.62
CA ASP A 54 -7.46 8.42 6.47
C ASP A 54 -7.70 7.47 5.29
N ARG A 55 -8.85 7.62 4.63
CA ARG A 55 -9.22 6.79 3.47
C ARG A 55 -8.22 6.87 2.30
N CYS A 56 -7.45 7.95 2.20
CA CYS A 56 -6.40 8.07 1.17
C CYS A 56 -5.28 7.02 1.34
N VAL A 57 -5.09 6.50 2.56
CA VAL A 57 -4.17 5.40 2.84
C VAL A 57 -4.63 4.12 2.14
N LEU A 58 -5.93 3.79 2.22
CA LEU A 58 -6.52 2.65 1.52
C LEU A 58 -6.32 2.76 0.00
N TYR A 59 -6.48 3.95 -0.57
CA TYR A 59 -6.28 4.17 -2.02
C TYR A 59 -4.82 3.92 -2.44
N THR A 60 -3.89 4.32 -1.58
CA THR A 60 -2.46 4.02 -1.77
C THR A 60 -2.21 2.51 -1.75
N TYR A 61 -2.86 1.76 -0.87
CA TYR A 61 -2.72 0.30 -0.82
C TYR A 61 -3.39 -0.42 -1.99
N ARG A 62 -4.50 0.10 -2.53
CA ARG A 62 -5.11 -0.42 -3.76
C ARG A 62 -4.15 -0.34 -4.95
N LEU A 63 -3.46 0.80 -5.09
CA LEU A 63 -2.39 0.96 -6.07
C LEU A 63 -1.25 -0.03 -5.79
N ALA A 64 -0.76 -0.10 -4.56
CA ALA A 64 0.37 -0.94 -4.16
C ALA A 64 0.14 -2.44 -4.43
N VAL A 65 -1.04 -2.94 -4.07
CA VAL A 65 -1.44 -4.33 -4.33
C VAL A 65 -1.56 -4.59 -5.83
N THR A 66 -2.16 -3.67 -6.58
CA THR A 66 -2.25 -3.81 -8.05
C THR A 66 -0.86 -3.91 -8.66
N TYR A 67 0.04 -2.99 -8.30
CA TYR A 67 1.43 -3.00 -8.75
C TYR A 67 2.13 -4.34 -8.43
N ALA A 68 1.97 -4.84 -7.20
CA ALA A 68 2.57 -6.10 -6.77
C ALA A 68 2.01 -7.34 -7.50
N ASN A 69 0.72 -7.32 -7.81
CA ASN A 69 0.01 -8.40 -8.50
C ASN A 69 0.28 -8.44 -10.02
N HIS A 70 0.73 -7.32 -10.61
CA HIS A 70 0.98 -7.19 -12.06
C HIS A 70 2.46 -6.93 -12.36
N ASP A 71 3.36 -7.53 -11.58
CA ASP A 71 4.82 -7.49 -11.80
C ASP A 71 5.40 -6.07 -11.99
N GLY A 72 4.82 -5.08 -11.31
CA GLY A 72 5.25 -3.68 -11.37
C GLY A 72 4.57 -2.84 -12.43
N GLU A 73 3.51 -3.34 -13.05
CA GLU A 73 2.70 -2.60 -14.01
C GLU A 73 1.42 -2.04 -13.36
N LEU A 74 1.05 -0.83 -13.77
CA LEU A 74 -0.23 -0.20 -13.42
C LEU A 74 -1.02 0.09 -14.71
N PRO A 75 -2.36 0.11 -14.64
CA PRO A 75 -3.19 0.58 -15.75
C PRO A 75 -2.77 1.98 -16.20
N ALA A 76 -2.76 2.24 -17.51
CA ALA A 76 -2.30 3.50 -18.08
C ALA A 76 -3.11 4.73 -17.57
N ASP A 77 -4.37 4.51 -17.19
CA ASP A 77 -5.30 5.50 -16.66
C ASP A 77 -5.29 5.60 -15.11
N LYS A 78 -4.52 4.74 -14.42
CA LYS A 78 -4.47 4.68 -12.95
C LYS A 78 -3.04 4.67 -12.41
N GLN A 79 -2.31 5.73 -12.69
CA GLN A 79 -0.91 5.87 -12.32
C GLN A 79 -0.70 6.47 -10.92
N ASN A 80 -1.72 7.13 -10.37
CA ASN A 80 -1.61 7.84 -9.10
C ASN A 80 -2.57 7.25 -8.06
N TRP A 81 -2.22 7.33 -6.78
CA TRP A 81 -3.04 6.77 -5.70
C TRP A 81 -4.46 7.35 -5.66
N TRP A 82 -4.66 8.61 -6.07
CA TRP A 82 -5.99 9.23 -6.09
C TRP A 82 -6.91 8.69 -7.19
N ASP A 83 -6.36 7.98 -8.18
CA ASP A 83 -7.13 7.27 -9.22
C ASP A 83 -7.80 6.00 -8.67
N TRP A 84 -7.50 5.64 -7.41
CA TRP A 84 -7.98 4.43 -6.69
C TRP A 84 -9.00 4.75 -5.57
N LYS A 85 -9.61 5.93 -5.62
CA LYS A 85 -10.56 6.43 -4.62
C LYS A 85 -11.92 5.70 -4.62
N ASP A 86 -12.28 5.12 -5.76
CA ASP A 86 -13.59 4.50 -6.01
C ASP A 86 -13.72 3.13 -5.34
#